data_AF-A0A7V9UQ25-F1
#
_entry.id   AF-A0A7V9UQ25-F1
#
_cell.length_a   1.000
_cell.length_b   1.000
_cell.length_c   1.000
_cell.angle_alpha   90.00
_cell.angle_beta   90.00
_cell.angle_gamma   90.00
#
_symmetry.space_group_name_H-M   'P 1'
#
loop_
_entity.id
_entity.type
_entity.pdbx_description
1 polymer ?
#
loop_
_entity_poly.entity_id
_entity_poly.type
_entity_poly.pdbx_seq_one_letter_code
_entity_poly.pdbx_strand_id
1 'polypeptide(L)'
;MRKYDDEFKREAIKKIHDGQPVASVARELGCAESLLHKWKRQTIESSSDSEKEVIALRRKLREVEMERDILKKAALIFGRSE
;
A
#
# COMPACT_ATOMS: atom_id res chain seq x y z
N MET A 1 -28.13 9.10 -4.23
CA MET A 1 -26.95 8.42 -3.66
C MET A 1 -26.05 8.02 -4.82
N ARG A 2 -24.88 8.64 -4.97
CA ARG A 2 -23.94 8.32 -6.06
C ARG A 2 -23.37 6.93 -5.76
N LYS A 3 -23.91 5.89 -6.40
CA LYS A 3 -23.37 4.55 -6.30
C LYS A 3 -22.03 4.58 -7.04
N TYR A 4 -20.94 4.60 -6.30
CA TYR A 4 -19.65 4.26 -6.89
C TYR A 4 -19.72 2.79 -7.27
N ASP A 5 -19.25 2.49 -8.48
CA ASP A 5 -19.25 1.11 -8.95
C ASP A 5 -18.31 0.27 -8.07
N ASP A 6 -18.65 -1.01 -7.87
CA ASP A 6 -17.83 -1.89 -7.04
C ASP A 6 -16.43 -2.08 -7.65
N GLU A 7 -16.34 -1.97 -8.97
CA GLU A 7 -15.07 -1.96 -9.71
C GLU A 7 -14.22 -0.73 -9.36
N PHE A 8 -14.84 0.45 -9.31
CA PHE A 8 -14.19 1.71 -8.95
C PHE A 8 -13.63 1.68 -7.52
N LYS A 9 -14.41 1.14 -6.57
CA LYS A 9 -13.94 0.96 -5.19
C LYS A 9 -12.74 0.01 -5.14
N ARG A 10 -12.78 -1.09 -5.91
CA ARG A 10 -11.71 -2.11 -5.92
C ARG A 10 -10.42 -1.57 -6.50
N GLU A 11 -10.51 -0.82 -7.60
CA GLU A 11 -9.35 -0.19 -8.24
C GLU A 11 -8.69 0.83 -7.31
N ALA A 12 -9.48 1.70 -6.67
CA ALA A 12 -8.96 2.69 -5.73
C ALA A 12 -8.22 2.05 -4.55
N ILE A 13 -8.79 0.98 -3.96
CA ILE A 13 -8.17 0.25 -2.85
C ILE A 13 -6.91 -0.49 -3.31
N LYS A 14 -6.91 -1.08 -4.50
CA LYS A 14 -5.72 -1.75 -5.07
C LYS A 14 -4.53 -0.79 -5.19
N LYS A 15 -4.74 0.38 -5.80
CA LYS A 15 -3.71 1.43 -5.93
C LYS A 15 -3.11 1.84 -4.58
N ILE A 16 -3.96 1.97 -3.55
CA ILE A 16 -3.52 2.29 -2.19
C ILE A 16 -2.71 1.13 -1.57
N HIS A 17 -3.11 -0.12 -1.78
CA HIS A 17 -2.38 -1.30 -1.31
C HIS A 17 -1.03 -1.50 -1.98
N ASP A 18 -0.91 -1.09 -3.24
CA ASP A 18 0.33 -1.08 -4.02
C ASP A 18 1.29 0.05 -3.59
N GLY A 19 0.87 0.91 -2.65
CA GLY A 19 1.72 1.90 -1.99
C GLY A 19 1.50 3.33 -2.47
N GLN A 20 0.54 3.60 -3.35
CA GLN A 20 0.23 4.98 -3.74
C GLN A 20 -0.42 5.76 -2.58
N PRO A 21 -0.06 7.04 -2.37
CA PRO A 21 -0.69 7.87 -1.35
C PRO A 21 -2.18 8.09 -1.63
N VAL A 22 -3.00 8.06 -0.58
CA VAL A 22 -4.46 8.25 -0.69
C VAL A 22 -4.82 9.56 -1.40
N ALA A 23 -4.12 10.65 -1.11
CA ALA A 23 -4.31 11.94 -1.77
C ALA A 23 -4.03 11.92 -3.28
N SER A 24 -3.04 11.12 -3.71
CA SER A 24 -2.74 10.94 -5.14
C SER A 24 -3.86 10.19 -5.83
N VAL A 25 -4.31 9.09 -5.23
CA VAL A 25 -5.40 8.26 -5.76
C VAL A 25 -6.73 9.03 -5.79
N ALA A 26 -7.01 9.84 -4.77
CA ALA A 26 -8.19 10.70 -4.71
C ALA A 26 -8.22 11.71 -5.86
N ARG A 27 -7.09 12.36 -6.12
CA ARG A 27 -6.95 13.32 -7.22
C ARG A 27 -7.08 12.65 -8.59
N GLU A 28 -6.44 11.50 -8.77
CA GLU A 28 -6.49 10.73 -10.02
C GLU A 28 -7.92 10.26 -10.34
N LEU A 29 -8.64 9.75 -9.34
CA LEU A 29 -9.98 9.20 -9.50
C LEU A 29 -11.11 10.24 -9.32
N GLY A 30 -10.77 11.50 -9.04
CA GLY A 30 -11.75 12.57 -8.84
C GLY A 30 -12.70 12.32 -7.67
N CYS A 31 -12.23 11.69 -6.59
CA CYS A 31 -13.04 11.35 -5.41
C CYS A 31 -12.48 11.96 -4.13
N ALA A 32 -13.30 12.01 -3.06
CA ALA A 32 -12.88 12.57 -1.78
C ALA A 32 -11.93 11.61 -1.05
N GLU A 33 -10.84 12.12 -0.49
CA GLU A 33 -9.90 11.33 0.32
C GLU A 33 -10.58 10.64 1.51
N SER A 34 -11.53 11.32 2.15
CA SER A 34 -12.31 10.78 3.27
C SER A 34 -13.11 9.52 2.88
N LEU A 35 -13.57 9.46 1.63
CA LEU A 35 -14.26 8.29 1.09
C LEU A 35 -13.30 7.11 0.89
N LEU A 36 -12.10 7.37 0.38
CA LEU A 36 -11.06 6.35 0.22
C LEU A 36 -10.59 5.79 1.57
N HIS A 37 -10.42 6.65 2.57
CA HIS A 37 -10.11 6.22 3.94
C HIS A 37 -11.23 5.32 4.52
N LYS A 38 -12.50 5.68 4.30
CA LYS A 38 -13.65 4.88 4.73
C LYS A 38 -13.65 3.51 4.04
N TRP A 39 -13.44 3.47 2.73
CA TRP A 39 -13.40 2.21 1.98
C TRP A 39 -12.24 1.32 2.41
N LYS A 40 -11.05 1.90 2.65
CA LYS A 40 -9.89 1.17 3.14
C LYS A 40 -10.18 0.51 4.48
N ARG A 41 -10.79 1.24 5.41
CA ARG A 41 -11.18 0.71 6.72
C ARG A 41 -12.21 -0.42 6.57
N GLN A 42 -13.24 -0.20 5.76
CA GLN A 42 -14.27 -1.22 5.51
C GLN A 42 -13.71 -2.49 4.89
N THR A 43 -12.77 -2.38 3.94
CA THR A 43 -12.13 -3.55 3.34
C THR A 43 -11.35 -4.35 4.37
N ILE A 44 -10.57 -3.68 5.24
CA ILE A 44 -9.81 -4.35 6.31
C ILE A 44 -10.74 -5.02 7.34
N GLU A 45 -11.86 -4.37 7.69
CA GLU A 45 -12.85 -4.92 8.62
C GLU A 45 -13.62 -6.11 8.00
N SER A 46 -13.86 -6.10 6.69
CA SER A 46 -14.50 -7.20 5.96
C SER A 46 -13.56 -8.34 5.56
N SER A 47 -12.24 -8.11 5.61
CA SER A 47 -11.24 -9.11 5.25
C SER A 47 -11.17 -10.24 6.27
N SER A 48 -10.97 -11.46 5.78
CA SER A 48 -10.69 -12.61 6.63
C SER A 48 -9.37 -12.41 7.39
N ASP A 49 -9.19 -13.09 8.52
CA ASP A 49 -7.96 -12.97 9.30
C ASP A 49 -6.71 -13.42 8.51
N SER A 50 -6.87 -14.41 7.62
CA SER A 50 -5.83 -14.83 6.69
C SER A 50 -5.43 -13.73 5.72
N GLU A 51 -6.38 -12.93 5.22
CA GLU A 51 -6.07 -11.79 4.34
C GLU A 51 -5.34 -10.67 5.08
N LYS A 52 -5.72 -10.39 6.33
CA LYS A 52 -5.03 -9.40 7.17
C LYS A 52 -3.58 -9.82 7.43
N GLU A 53 -3.36 -11.10 7.69
CA GLU A 53 -2.03 -11.67 7.88
C GLU A 53 -1.19 -11.56 6.60
N VAL A 54 -1.74 -11.85 5.42
CA VAL A 54 -1.05 -11.66 4.14
C VAL A 54 -0.65 -10.20 3.91
N ILE A 55 -1.52 -9.25 4.24
CA ILE A 55 -1.21 -7.81 4.12
C ILE A 55 -0.07 -7.43 5.07
N ALA A 56 -0.10 -7.91 6.31
CA ALA A 56 0.94 -7.66 7.30
C ALA A 56 2.30 -8.24 6.88
N LEU A 57 2.30 -9.50 6.41
CA LEU A 57 3.50 -10.18 5.91
C LEU A 57 4.10 -9.47 4.70
N ARG A 58 3.27 -9.04 3.73
CA ARG A 58 3.74 -8.27 2.56
C ARG A 58 4.38 -6.95 2.96
N ARG A 59 3.82 -6.27 3.97
CA ARG A 59 4.44 -5.04 4.50
C ARG A 59 5.80 -5.35 5.12
N LYS A 60 5.89 -6.38 5.96
CA LYS A 60 7.15 -6.75 6.62
C LYS A 60 8.21 -7.17 5.60
N LEU A 61 7.82 -7.90 4.57
CA LEU A 61 8.71 -8.30 3.48
C LEU A 61 9.34 -7.07 2.81
N ARG A 62 8.53 -6.06 2.44
CA ARG A 62 9.04 -4.82 1.83
C ARG A 62 10.01 -4.06 2.74
N GLU A 63 9.72 -4.00 4.04
CA GLU A 63 10.60 -3.36 5.03
C GLU A 63 11.96 -4.08 5.07
N VAL A 64 11.97 -5.41 5.18
CA VAL A 64 13.21 -6.21 5.22
C VAL A 64 13.99 -6.16 3.90
N GLU A 65 13.30 -6.16 2.76
CA GLU A 65 13.94 -6.01 1.45
C GLU A 65 14.65 -4.66 1.31
N MET A 66 14.02 -3.58 1.79
CA MET A 66 14.60 -2.25 1.81
C MET A 66 15.81 -2.19 2.73
N GLU A 67 15.73 -2.73 3.95
CA GLU A 67 16.86 -2.82 4.89
C GLU A 67 18.03 -3.58 4.26
N ARG A 68 17.78 -4.74 3.65
CA ARG A 68 18.79 -5.52 2.92
C ARG A 68 19.45 -4.69 1.83
N ASP A 69 18.67 -3.94 1.05
CA ASP A 69 19.19 -3.15 -0.05
C ASP A 69 20.02 -1.96 0.41
N ILE A 70 19.65 -1.34 1.53
CA ILE A 70 20.46 -0.31 2.19
C ILE A 70 21.80 -0.91 2.64
N LEU A 71 21.78 -2.06 3.30
CA LEU A 71 22.99 -2.74 3.77
C LEU A 71 23.92 -3.15 2.61
N LYS A 72 23.35 -3.68 1.52
CA LYS A 72 24.12 -3.99 0.30
C LYS A 72 24.78 -2.75 -0.29
N LYS A 73 24.06 -1.63 -0.39
CA LYS A 73 24.63 -0.36 -0.86
C LYS A 73 25.75 0.13 0.05
N ALA A 74 25.56 0.04 1.38
CA ALA A 74 26.59 0.41 2.34
C ALA A 74 27.86 -0.45 2.17
N ALA A 75 27.71 -1.78 2.11
CA ALA A 75 28.82 -2.70 1.91
C ALA A 75 29.61 -2.42 0.61
N LEU A 76 28.92 -2.08 -0.48
CA LEU A 76 29.56 -1.69 -1.75
C LEU A 76 30.36 -0.38 -1.64
N ILE A 77 29.92 0.58 -0.83
CA ILE A 77 30.65 1.83 -0.60
C ILE A 77 31.88 1.57 0.26
N PHE A 78 31.73 0.85 1.36
CA PHE A 78 32.84 0.55 2.28
C PHE A 78 33.88 -0.36 1.64
N GLY A 79 33.48 -1.38 0.87
CA GLY A 79 34.41 -2.29 0.19
C GLY A 79 35.13 -1.71 -1.03
N ARG A 80 34.78 -0.48 -1.48
CA ARG A 80 35.54 0.26 -2.52
C ARG A 80 36.49 1.31 -1.93
N SER A 81 36.46 1.48 -0.60
CA SER A 81 37.32 2.42 0.13
C SER A 81 38.64 1.79 0.58
N GLU A 82 38.89 0.53 0.21
CA GLU A 82 40.13 -0.22 0.41
C GLU A 82 40.90 -0.40 -0.90
#